data_AF-A0A1Q8QP17-F1
#
_entry.id   AF-A0A1Q8QP17-F1
#
_cell.length_a   1.000
_cell.length_b   1.000
_cell.length_c   1.000
_cell.angle_alpha   90.00
_cell.angle_beta   90.00
_cell.angle_gamma   90.00
#
_symmetry.space_group_name_H-M   'P 1'
#
loop_
_entity.id
_entity.type
_entity.pdbx_description
1 polymer ?
#
loop_
_entity_poly.entity_id
_entity_poly.type
_entity_poly.pdbx_seq_one_letter_code
_entity_poly.pdbx_strand_id
1 'polypeptide(L)'
;MSGAELLSAEEYWGCGVYETAARLRQDFGEKVAISCIGPAGEHRLLTAGIANTDADGVPSRYSGRGGLGEVMGSKGLKALVLDDTGVGYLELKRPEEFKSVMQEYAELLKTSPVIKNYADYGTAALVNVTNALGGLPTRNFSTGQFSRVDKISGEKMWSLP
;
A
#
# COMPACT_ATOMS: atom_id res chain seq x y z
N MET A 1 24.41 -0.53 -19.57
CA MET A 1 24.08 -1.59 -18.60
C MET A 1 22.69 -2.08 -18.95
N SER A 2 22.43 -3.39 -18.94
CA SER A 2 21.07 -3.92 -19.09
C SER A 2 20.23 -3.32 -17.97
N GLY A 3 19.12 -2.66 -18.29
CA GLY A 3 18.29 -1.94 -17.29
C GLY A 3 17.54 -2.84 -16.30
N ALA A 4 17.91 -4.13 -16.20
CA ALA A 4 17.39 -5.11 -15.27
C ALA A 4 18.36 -6.32 -15.15
N GLU A 5 18.33 -6.98 -14.00
CA GLU A 5 19.03 -8.24 -13.73
C GLU A 5 18.17 -9.17 -12.86
N LEU A 6 18.45 -10.48 -12.90
CA LEU A 6 17.82 -11.47 -12.03
C LEU A 6 18.86 -11.95 -11.01
N LEU A 7 18.56 -11.75 -9.73
CA LEU A 7 19.42 -12.14 -8.61
C LEU A 7 18.77 -13.29 -7.84
N SER A 8 19.60 -14.12 -7.21
CA SER A 8 19.10 -15.12 -6.26
C SER A 8 18.43 -14.40 -5.09
N ALA A 9 17.28 -14.91 -4.66
CA ALA A 9 16.53 -14.40 -3.53
C ALA A 9 16.34 -15.44 -2.42
N GLU A 10 17.13 -16.52 -2.44
CA GLU A 10 17.05 -17.63 -1.49
C GLU A 10 17.09 -17.16 -0.04
N GLU A 11 17.94 -16.18 0.26
CA GLU A 11 18.11 -15.66 1.61
C GLU A 11 16.89 -14.90 2.15
N TYR A 12 16.02 -14.40 1.27
CA TYR A 12 14.79 -13.68 1.64
C TYR A 12 13.55 -14.58 1.59
N TRP A 13 13.69 -15.81 1.09
CA TRP A 13 12.58 -16.76 0.99
C TRP A 13 12.15 -17.20 2.40
N GLY A 14 10.85 -17.27 2.65
CA GLY A 14 10.28 -17.53 3.97
C GLY A 14 10.14 -16.29 4.86
N CYS A 15 10.83 -15.18 4.56
CA CYS A 15 10.69 -13.93 5.32
C CYS A 15 9.33 -13.27 5.07
N GLY A 16 8.78 -12.64 6.12
CA GLY A 16 7.61 -11.76 5.99
C GLY A 16 7.95 -10.48 5.19
N VAL A 17 6.94 -9.82 4.63
CA VAL A 17 7.15 -8.65 3.74
C VAL A 17 7.93 -7.51 4.39
N TYR A 18 7.75 -7.28 5.70
CA TYR A 18 8.48 -6.25 6.46
C TYR A 18 9.96 -6.57 6.58
N GLU A 19 10.29 -7.82 6.89
CA GLU A 19 11.67 -8.28 6.99
C GLU A 19 12.34 -8.29 5.60
N THR A 20 11.64 -8.77 4.57
CA THR A 20 12.12 -8.73 3.19
C THR A 20 12.43 -7.30 2.75
N ALA A 21 11.51 -6.35 2.97
CA ALA A 21 11.74 -4.95 2.61
C ALA A 21 12.93 -4.33 3.37
N ALA A 22 13.04 -4.60 4.68
CA ALA A 22 14.14 -4.09 5.49
C ALA A 22 15.50 -4.62 5.02
N ARG A 23 15.61 -5.94 4.75
CA ARG A 23 16.86 -6.55 4.27
C ARG A 23 17.23 -6.08 2.88
N LEU A 24 16.29 -6.04 1.95
CA LEU A 24 16.55 -5.52 0.60
C LEU A 24 16.99 -4.05 0.61
N ARG A 25 16.49 -3.21 1.53
CA ARG A 25 16.99 -1.83 1.69
C ARG A 25 18.40 -1.77 2.27
N GLN A 26 18.78 -2.73 3.12
CA GLN A 26 20.17 -2.83 3.59
C GLN A 26 21.11 -3.23 2.45
N ASP A 27 20.68 -4.14 1.58
CA ASP A 27 21.53 -4.71 0.52
C ASP A 27 21.62 -3.79 -0.70
N PHE A 28 20.52 -3.14 -1.08
CA PHE A 28 20.42 -2.31 -2.30
C PHE A 28 20.33 -0.81 -2.02
N GLY A 29 20.26 -0.41 -0.74
CA GLY A 29 20.24 0.99 -0.31
C GLY A 29 18.84 1.52 0.03
N GLU A 30 18.81 2.58 0.84
CA GLU A 30 17.59 3.10 1.45
C GLU A 30 16.60 3.78 0.49
N LYS A 31 17.02 4.06 -0.75
CA LYS A 31 16.21 4.81 -1.74
C LYS A 31 15.48 3.93 -2.74
N VAL A 32 15.64 2.61 -2.66
CA VAL A 32 14.99 1.69 -3.59
C VAL A 32 13.51 1.52 -3.28
N ALA A 33 12.70 1.37 -4.32
CA ALA A 33 11.31 0.96 -4.19
C ALA A 33 11.20 -0.56 -4.32
N ILE A 34 10.40 -1.20 -3.47
CA ILE A 34 10.31 -2.67 -3.39
C ILE A 34 8.86 -3.10 -3.57
N SER A 35 8.64 -4.08 -4.44
CA SER A 35 7.42 -4.89 -4.50
C SER A 35 7.78 -6.32 -4.13
N CYS A 36 7.17 -6.89 -3.10
CA CYS A 36 7.54 -8.22 -2.60
C CYS A 36 6.33 -9.06 -2.16
N ILE A 37 6.55 -10.37 -2.10
CA ILE A 37 5.61 -11.32 -1.51
C ILE A 37 6.11 -11.80 -0.15
N GLY A 38 5.18 -12.15 0.72
CA GLY A 38 5.46 -12.92 1.93
C GLY A 38 5.18 -14.41 1.73
N PRO A 39 5.20 -15.20 2.83
CA PRO A 39 4.99 -16.65 2.79
C PRO A 39 3.67 -17.08 2.12
N ALA A 40 2.62 -16.25 2.19
CA ALA A 40 1.37 -16.53 1.50
C ALA A 40 1.53 -16.63 -0.04
N GLY A 41 2.36 -15.78 -0.64
CA GLY A 41 2.66 -15.84 -2.07
C GLY A 41 3.58 -17.02 -2.41
N GLU A 42 4.59 -17.26 -1.58
CA GLU A 42 5.53 -18.38 -1.73
C GLU A 42 4.82 -19.74 -1.69
N HIS A 43 3.84 -19.88 -0.79
CA HIS A 43 2.98 -21.07 -0.67
C HIS A 43 1.79 -21.07 -1.64
N ARG A 44 1.71 -20.11 -2.56
CA ARG A 44 0.69 -20.03 -3.61
C ARG A 44 -0.76 -19.99 -3.08
N LEU A 45 -1.00 -19.27 -1.99
CA LEU A 45 -2.36 -19.07 -1.49
C LEU A 45 -3.15 -18.16 -2.43
N LEU A 46 -4.36 -18.56 -2.82
CA LEU A 46 -5.17 -17.88 -3.86
C LEU A 46 -5.52 -16.42 -3.55
N THR A 47 -5.44 -16.00 -2.29
CA THR A 47 -5.70 -14.62 -1.85
C THR A 47 -4.42 -13.84 -1.53
N ALA A 48 -3.24 -14.39 -1.86
CA ALA A 48 -1.97 -13.71 -1.64
C ALA A 48 -1.89 -12.42 -2.49
N GLY A 49 -1.43 -11.35 -1.86
CA GLY A 49 -1.17 -10.06 -2.49
C GLY A 49 0.32 -9.79 -2.64
N ILE A 50 0.63 -8.66 -3.27
CA ILE A 50 1.98 -8.11 -3.36
C ILE A 50 2.02 -6.85 -2.49
N ALA A 51 3.00 -6.78 -1.60
CA ALA A 51 3.27 -5.62 -0.75
C ALA A 51 4.27 -4.69 -1.45
N ASN A 52 3.96 -3.40 -1.47
CA ASN A 52 4.79 -2.36 -2.07
C ASN A 52 5.16 -1.36 -0.99
N THR A 53 6.41 -0.89 -1.03
CA THR A 53 6.90 0.15 -0.15
C THR A 53 6.22 1.49 -0.43
N ASP A 54 5.88 2.23 0.62
CA ASP A 54 5.52 3.65 0.52
C ASP A 54 6.77 4.55 0.53
N ALA A 55 6.57 5.87 0.62
CA ALA A 55 7.65 6.85 0.59
C ALA A 55 8.63 6.73 1.77
N ASP A 56 8.20 6.13 2.89
CA ASP A 56 9.04 5.86 4.06
C ASP A 56 9.71 4.47 3.96
N GLY A 57 9.45 3.77 2.85
CA GLY A 57 9.91 2.44 2.53
C GLY A 57 9.28 1.34 3.39
N VAL A 58 8.07 1.58 3.92
CA VAL A 58 7.29 0.58 4.66
C VAL A 58 6.43 -0.20 3.66
N PRO A 59 6.44 -1.54 3.63
CA PRO A 59 5.68 -2.36 2.68
C PRO A 59 4.19 -2.44 3.03
N SER A 60 3.54 -1.28 3.12
CA SER A 60 2.17 -1.08 3.59
C SER A 60 1.14 -0.96 2.46
N ARG A 61 1.57 -0.73 1.21
CA ARG A 61 0.68 -0.58 0.05
C ARG A 61 0.47 -1.92 -0.62
N TYR A 62 -0.78 -2.34 -0.83
CA TYR A 62 -1.07 -3.72 -1.27
C TYR A 62 -1.81 -3.82 -2.60
N SER A 63 -1.24 -4.60 -3.51
CA SER A 63 -1.97 -5.22 -4.62
C SER A 63 -2.63 -6.49 -4.09
N GLY A 64 -3.69 -6.31 -3.28
CA GLY A 64 -4.16 -7.32 -2.32
C GLY A 64 -5.24 -8.31 -2.79
N ARG A 65 -5.76 -8.19 -4.02
CA ARG A 65 -6.86 -9.04 -4.52
C ARG A 65 -6.50 -9.69 -5.86
N GLY A 66 -7.20 -10.78 -6.19
CA GLY A 66 -7.03 -11.50 -7.46
C GLY A 66 -5.86 -12.47 -7.50
N GLY A 67 -5.22 -12.77 -6.36
CA GLY A 67 -4.15 -13.76 -6.28
C GLY A 67 -2.84 -13.33 -6.93
N LEU A 68 -2.58 -12.03 -7.07
CA LEU A 68 -1.35 -11.55 -7.71
C LEU A 68 -0.07 -12.03 -7.01
N GLY A 69 -0.11 -12.18 -5.68
CA GLY A 69 1.01 -12.74 -4.91
C GLY A 69 1.23 -14.22 -5.19
N GLU A 70 0.17 -14.98 -5.48
CA GLU A 70 0.27 -16.38 -5.93
C GLU A 70 0.95 -16.45 -7.30
N VAL A 71 0.55 -15.59 -8.24
CA VAL A 71 1.13 -15.54 -9.58
C VAL A 71 2.62 -15.19 -9.52
N MET A 72 3.01 -14.26 -8.65
CA MET A 72 4.42 -13.89 -8.45
C MET A 72 5.22 -15.04 -7.80
N GLY A 73 4.69 -15.65 -6.74
CA GLY A 73 5.33 -16.78 -6.07
C GLY A 73 5.39 -18.04 -6.93
N SER A 74 4.41 -18.29 -7.80
CA SER A 74 4.42 -19.44 -8.71
C SER A 74 5.52 -19.37 -9.75
N LYS A 75 6.02 -18.17 -10.04
CA LYS A 75 7.19 -17.92 -10.89
C LYS A 75 8.53 -17.95 -10.13
N GLY A 76 8.51 -18.22 -8.82
CA GLY A 76 9.72 -18.19 -7.98
C GLY A 76 10.27 -16.79 -7.74
N LEU A 77 9.45 -15.74 -7.92
CA LEU A 77 9.87 -14.35 -7.73
C LEU A 77 9.53 -13.90 -6.30
N LYS A 78 10.55 -13.56 -5.52
CA LYS A 78 10.38 -13.05 -4.15
C LYS A 78 10.08 -11.54 -4.11
N ALA A 79 10.82 -10.77 -4.89
CA ALA A 79 10.74 -9.33 -4.89
C ALA A 79 11.16 -8.73 -6.24
N LEU A 80 10.71 -7.52 -6.50
CA LEU A 80 11.23 -6.59 -7.48
C LEU A 80 11.82 -5.40 -6.70
N VAL A 81 13.09 -5.10 -6.95
CA VAL A 81 13.77 -3.92 -6.42
C VAL A 81 13.97 -2.95 -7.57
N LEU A 82 13.50 -1.71 -7.40
CA LEU A 82 13.63 -0.64 -8.37
C LEU A 82 14.55 0.44 -7.79
N ASP A 83 15.72 0.59 -8.40
CA ASP A 83 16.63 1.71 -8.17
C ASP A 83 16.53 2.66 -9.37
N ASP A 84 16.08 3.88 -9.12
CA ASP A 84 15.94 4.93 -10.13
C ASP A 84 17.15 5.89 -10.17
N THR A 85 18.25 5.53 -9.51
CA THR A 85 19.48 6.33 -9.51
C THR A 85 19.98 6.59 -10.94
N GLY A 86 20.10 7.86 -11.29
CA GLY A 86 20.53 8.30 -12.63
C GLY A 86 19.41 8.28 -13.68
N VAL A 87 18.18 7.92 -13.32
CA VAL A 87 17.00 8.09 -14.18
C VAL A 87 16.48 9.51 -14.04
N GLY A 88 16.37 10.21 -15.17
CA GLY A 88 15.80 11.56 -15.21
C GLY A 88 14.28 11.55 -15.06
N TYR A 89 13.73 12.68 -14.64
CA TYR A 89 12.27 12.88 -14.66
C TYR A 89 11.74 12.90 -16.09
N LEU A 90 10.50 12.45 -16.24
CA LEU A 90 9.80 12.50 -17.52
C LEU A 90 9.53 13.96 -17.93
N GLU A 91 9.90 14.32 -19.16
CA GLU A 91 9.66 15.67 -19.68
C GLU A 91 8.16 15.91 -19.90
N LEU A 92 7.61 16.91 -19.19
CA LEU A 92 6.23 17.29 -19.36
C LEU A 92 6.07 18.10 -20.65
N LYS A 93 5.17 17.67 -21.54
CA LYS A 93 4.87 18.38 -22.79
C LYS A 93 4.36 19.81 -22.56
N ARG A 94 3.67 20.06 -21.44
CA ARG A 94 3.04 21.34 -21.09
C ARG A 94 3.22 21.62 -19.59
N PRO A 95 4.43 22.01 -19.14
CA PRO A 95 4.76 22.09 -17.72
C PRO A 95 3.97 23.16 -16.97
N GLU A 96 3.74 24.32 -17.58
CA GLU A 96 2.98 25.41 -16.95
C GLU A 96 1.49 25.07 -16.79
N GLU A 97 0.88 24.45 -17.80
CA GLU A 97 -0.52 23.97 -17.72
C GLU A 97 -0.65 22.90 -16.62
N PHE A 98 0.26 21.93 -16.58
CA PHE A 98 0.27 20.89 -15.55
C PHE A 98 0.37 21.51 -14.15
N LYS A 99 1.30 22.45 -13.95
CA LYS A 99 1.48 23.17 -12.69
C LYS A 99 0.21 23.92 -12.27
N SER A 100 -0.44 24.64 -13.19
CA SER A 100 -1.69 25.36 -12.93
C SER A 100 -2.80 24.41 -12.47
N VAL A 101 -3.00 23.30 -13.17
CA VAL A 101 -4.04 22.31 -12.82
C VAL A 101 -3.75 21.65 -11.48
N MET A 102 -2.49 21.32 -11.20
CA MET A 102 -2.11 20.73 -9.91
C MET A 102 -2.32 21.70 -8.74
N GLN A 103 -2.11 23.00 -8.93
CA GLN A 103 -2.39 24.02 -7.93
C GLN A 103 -3.88 24.15 -7.65
N GLU A 104 -4.71 24.21 -8.70
CA GLU A 104 -6.18 24.23 -8.56
C GLU A 104 -6.68 22.98 -7.85
N TYR A 105 -6.20 21.80 -8.25
CA TYR A 105 -6.58 20.53 -7.63
C TYR A 105 -6.18 20.46 -6.16
N ALA A 106 -4.97 20.91 -5.81
CA ALA A 106 -4.52 20.97 -4.42
C ALA A 106 -5.42 21.87 -3.57
N GLU A 107 -5.91 22.99 -4.12
CA GLU A 107 -6.80 23.90 -3.41
C GLU A 107 -8.21 23.30 -3.21
N LEU A 108 -8.74 22.60 -4.22
CA LEU A 108 -9.99 21.83 -4.08
C LEU A 108 -9.90 20.76 -2.99
N LEU A 109 -8.76 20.06 -2.90
CA LEU A 109 -8.54 19.07 -1.84
C LEU A 109 -8.48 19.72 -0.45
N LYS A 110 -7.74 20.83 -0.29
CA LYS A 110 -7.61 21.53 1.00
C LYS A 110 -8.94 22.08 1.53
N THR A 111 -9.79 22.58 0.64
CA THR A 111 -11.06 23.22 1.00
C THR A 111 -12.20 22.23 1.19
N SER A 112 -12.02 20.95 0.84
CA SER A 112 -13.04 19.91 0.96
C SER A 112 -13.21 19.44 2.43
N PRO A 113 -14.43 19.56 3.02
CA PRO A 113 -14.70 19.05 4.36
C PRO A 113 -14.50 17.54 4.48
N VAL A 114 -14.72 16.81 3.40
CA VAL A 114 -14.54 15.35 3.33
C VAL A 114 -13.06 15.00 3.46
N ILE A 115 -12.18 15.74 2.78
CA ILE A 115 -10.74 15.50 2.82
C ILE A 115 -10.17 15.79 4.21
N LYS A 116 -10.68 16.81 4.91
CA LYS A 116 -10.28 17.08 6.31
C LYS A 116 -10.50 15.85 7.20
N ASN A 117 -11.64 15.18 7.07
CA ASN A 117 -11.94 13.99 7.87
C ASN A 117 -11.01 12.81 7.55
N TYR A 118 -10.63 12.64 6.28
CA TYR A 118 -9.64 11.64 5.87
C TYR A 118 -8.21 11.98 6.29
N ALA A 119 -7.87 13.27 6.42
CA ALA A 119 -6.57 13.68 6.92
C ALA A 119 -6.37 13.30 8.39
N ASP A 120 -7.43 13.45 9.20
CA ASP A 120 -7.40 13.09 10.62
C ASP A 120 -7.49 11.56 10.80
N TYR A 121 -8.46 10.88 10.21
CA TYR A 121 -8.74 9.46 10.55
C TYR A 121 -8.38 8.44 9.46
N GLY A 122 -7.82 8.89 8.33
CA GLY A 122 -7.62 8.03 7.17
C GLY A 122 -8.92 7.40 6.66
N THR A 123 -8.83 6.28 5.94
CA THR A 123 -10.02 5.56 5.44
C THR A 123 -10.93 5.05 6.57
N ALA A 124 -10.41 4.91 7.79
CA ALA A 124 -11.18 4.51 8.97
C ALA A 124 -12.22 5.57 9.39
N ALA A 125 -12.15 6.80 8.86
CA ALA A 125 -13.19 7.83 8.97
C ALA A 125 -14.60 7.31 8.58
N LEU A 126 -14.67 6.32 7.68
CA LEU A 126 -15.93 5.77 7.20
C LEU A 126 -16.55 4.73 8.14
N VAL A 127 -15.82 4.16 9.10
CA VAL A 127 -16.32 3.04 9.92
C VAL A 127 -17.63 3.39 10.64
N ASN A 128 -17.70 4.55 11.30
CA ASN A 128 -18.90 5.01 11.99
C ASN A 128 -20.04 5.33 11.03
N VAL A 129 -19.73 5.97 9.89
CA VAL A 129 -20.72 6.31 8.85
C VAL A 129 -21.35 5.04 8.27
N THR A 130 -20.51 4.07 7.88
CA THR A 130 -20.95 2.79 7.32
C THR A 130 -21.78 2.00 8.33
N ASN A 131 -21.43 2.03 9.62
CA ASN A 131 -22.22 1.40 10.68
C ASN A 131 -23.58 2.07 10.90
N ALA A 132 -23.62 3.42 10.94
CA ALA A 132 -24.86 4.16 11.13
C ALA A 132 -25.86 3.92 9.98
N LEU A 133 -25.36 3.74 8.75
CA LEU A 133 -26.16 3.41 7.58
C LEU A 133 -26.55 1.92 7.48
N GLY A 134 -26.14 1.08 8.43
CA GLY A 134 -26.43 -0.35 8.40
C GLY A 134 -25.64 -1.11 7.30
N GLY A 135 -24.50 -0.58 6.88
CA GLY A 135 -23.66 -1.17 5.84
C GLY A 135 -22.38 -1.85 6.35
N LEU A 136 -22.12 -1.87 7.66
CA LEU A 136 -20.88 -2.42 8.23
C LEU A 136 -20.99 -3.94 8.35
N PRO A 137 -20.27 -4.73 7.53
CA PRO A 137 -20.42 -6.19 7.51
C PRO A 137 -20.11 -6.81 8.88
N THR A 138 -21.14 -7.35 9.54
CA THR A 138 -21.02 -7.89 10.90
C THR A 138 -21.55 -9.32 10.92
N ARG A 139 -20.74 -10.26 11.45
CA ARG A 139 -21.02 -11.70 11.48
C ARG A 139 -21.33 -12.25 10.09
N ASN A 140 -20.34 -12.18 9.20
CA ASN A 140 -20.45 -12.61 7.80
C ASN A 140 -21.69 -12.03 7.10
N PHE A 141 -21.84 -10.69 7.16
CA PHE A 141 -22.94 -9.95 6.54
C PHE A 141 -24.37 -10.27 7.04
N SER A 142 -24.54 -11.13 8.04
CA SER A 142 -25.87 -11.40 8.63
C SER A 142 -26.52 -10.16 9.26
N THR A 143 -25.69 -9.17 9.64
CA THR A 143 -26.13 -7.86 10.12
C THR A 143 -25.20 -6.77 9.61
N GLY A 144 -25.73 -5.57 9.39
CA GLY A 144 -24.98 -4.41 8.89
C GLY A 144 -24.52 -3.43 9.98
N GLN A 145 -24.65 -3.81 11.25
CA GLN A 145 -24.29 -2.97 12.38
C GLN A 145 -23.55 -3.78 13.44
N PHE A 146 -22.48 -3.20 13.96
CA PHE A 146 -21.68 -3.72 15.05
C PHE A 146 -21.90 -2.90 16.32
N SER A 147 -22.33 -3.55 17.40
CA SER A 147 -22.66 -2.88 18.66
C SER A 147 -21.45 -2.26 19.38
N ARG A 148 -20.22 -2.63 19.00
CA ARG A 148 -18.96 -2.13 19.59
C ARG A 148 -18.13 -1.35 18.56
N VAL A 149 -18.79 -0.67 17.63
CA VAL A 149 -18.13 0.11 16.56
C VAL A 149 -17.15 1.15 17.13
N ASP A 150 -17.44 1.71 18.31
CA ASP A 150 -16.59 2.65 19.05
C ASP A 150 -15.20 2.09 19.39
N LYS A 151 -15.03 0.76 19.37
CA LYS A 151 -13.74 0.10 19.64
C LYS A 151 -12.88 -0.07 18.40
N ILE A 152 -13.43 0.12 17.20
CA ILE A 152 -12.75 -0.11 15.91
C ILE A 152 -12.87 1.10 14.97
N SER A 153 -13.35 2.24 15.46
CA SER A 153 -13.55 3.45 14.66
C SER A 153 -12.23 4.19 14.40
N GLY A 154 -12.25 5.09 13.40
CA GLY A 154 -11.10 5.95 13.10
C GLY A 154 -10.70 6.86 14.27
N GLU A 155 -11.67 7.40 15.00
CA GLU A 155 -11.45 8.21 16.21
C GLU A 155 -10.77 7.39 17.30
N LYS A 156 -11.17 6.11 17.46
CA LYS A 156 -10.51 5.23 18.43
C LYS A 156 -9.06 4.96 18.02
N MET A 157 -8.80 4.68 16.75
CA MET A 157 -7.45 4.47 16.23
C MET A 157 -6.57 5.70 16.45
N TRP A 158 -7.10 6.89 16.15
CA TRP A 158 -6.41 8.17 16.36
C TRP A 158 -6.12 8.47 17.83
N SER A 159 -6.97 8.02 18.75
CA SER A 159 -6.76 8.21 20.20
C SER A 159 -5.69 7.30 20.82
N LEU A 160 -5.18 6.31 20.07
CA LEU A 160 -4.17 5.40 20.59
C LEU A 160 -2.80 6.09 20.62
N PRO A 161 -1.98 5.80 21.65
CA PRO A 161 -0.66 6.40 21.82
C PRO A 161 0.35 5.95 20.76
#